data_AF-W4UPP7-F1
#
_entry.id   AF-W4UPP7-F1
#
_cell.length_a   1.000
_cell.length_b   1.000
_cell.length_c   1.000
_cell.angle_alpha   90.00
_cell.angle_beta   90.00
_cell.angle_gamma   90.00
#
_symmetry.space_group_name_H-M   'P 1'
#
loop_
_entity.id
_entity.type
_entity.pdbx_description
1 polymer ?
#
loop_
_entity_poly.entity_id
_entity_poly.type
_entity_poly.pdbx_seq_one_letter_code
_entity_poly.pdbx_strand_id
1 'polypeptide(L)'
;MSSKCFYALFSYLTETRQDSSVANFGIYNRKVVTAILSMQDSVRYFPTMAQWVGYNKYYLPVRHSERLEGASSYSMRRLLKLAFDNIIAFSDKPLRLVVKFGFILSFLSLCIASYFLVRYMLGDINVIGFASLIVSIWFLSGMIVMLIGIVGIYIGKVFDNTKKRPVFIIKEELNICQSND
;
A
#
# COMPACT_ATOMS: atom_id res chain seq x y z
N MET A 1 15.39 10.07 15.01
CA MET A 1 14.95 8.67 15.20
C MET A 1 13.60 8.37 14.53
N SER A 2 12.58 9.24 14.65
CA SER A 2 11.25 9.04 14.04
C SER A 2 11.24 8.82 12.51
N SER A 3 12.00 9.62 11.74
CA SER A 3 12.03 9.46 10.28
C SER A 3 12.67 8.15 9.79
N LYS A 4 13.68 7.61 10.49
CA LYS A 4 14.31 6.33 10.08
C LYS A 4 13.36 5.15 10.27
N CYS A 5 12.60 5.13 11.37
CA CYS A 5 11.55 4.12 11.61
C CYS A 5 10.42 4.25 10.59
N PHE A 6 9.98 5.49 10.28
CA PHE A 6 8.98 5.74 9.25
C PHE A 6 9.40 5.24 7.86
N TYR A 7 10.62 5.59 7.42
CA TYR A 7 11.13 5.13 6.12
C TYR A 7 11.40 3.63 6.07
N ALA A 8 11.81 3.01 7.19
CA ALA A 8 11.96 1.56 7.28
C ALA A 8 10.60 0.83 7.20
N LEU A 9 9.59 1.31 7.94
CA LEU A 9 8.23 0.77 7.87
C LEU A 9 7.62 0.96 6.49
N PHE A 10 7.82 2.14 5.89
CA PHE A 10 7.39 2.44 4.53
C PHE A 10 8.05 1.49 3.52
N SER A 11 9.39 1.37 3.53
CA SER A 11 10.11 0.46 2.62
C SER A 11 9.68 -1.00 2.79
N TYR A 12 9.42 -1.44 4.02
CA TYR A 12 8.93 -2.78 4.30
C TYR A 12 7.52 -3.04 3.75
N LEU A 13 6.61 -2.07 3.93
CA LEU A 13 5.20 -2.18 3.52
C LEU A 13 5.01 -2.03 2.01
N THR A 14 5.78 -1.17 1.35
CA THR A 14 5.67 -0.94 -0.09
C THR A 14 6.38 -2.02 -0.91
N GLU A 15 7.31 -2.78 -0.31
CA GLU A 15 8.12 -3.81 -1.01
C GLU A 15 8.91 -3.26 -2.22
N THR A 16 8.92 -1.94 -2.41
CA THR A 16 9.69 -1.26 -3.44
C THR A 16 11.03 -0.86 -2.84
N ARG A 17 12.12 -1.32 -3.45
CA ARG A 17 13.44 -0.71 -3.29
C ARG A 17 13.43 0.60 -4.06
N GLN A 18 12.75 1.60 -3.51
CA GLN A 18 12.76 2.95 -4.04
C GLN A 18 14.02 3.63 -3.51
N ASP A 19 15.05 3.70 -4.34
CA ASP A 19 16.25 4.44 -4.00
C ASP A 19 15.94 5.94 -4.12
N SER A 20 15.90 6.65 -2.99
CA SER A 20 15.60 8.09 -2.95
C SER A 20 16.69 8.95 -3.59
N SER A 21 17.83 8.37 -3.96
CA SER A 21 18.88 9.04 -4.73
C SER A 21 18.62 9.03 -6.25
N VAL A 22 17.67 8.22 -6.71
CA VAL A 22 17.32 8.11 -8.13
C VAL A 22 16.24 9.13 -8.45
N ALA A 23 16.63 10.19 -9.15
CA ALA A 23 15.71 11.20 -9.66
C ALA A 23 14.76 10.59 -10.74
N ASN A 24 13.61 11.23 -10.95
CA ASN A 24 12.72 10.92 -12.10
C ASN A 24 13.30 11.36 -13.46
N PHE A 25 14.62 11.52 -13.53
CA PHE A 25 15.34 11.99 -14.70
C PHE A 25 16.11 10.82 -15.30
N GLY A 26 15.86 10.54 -16.58
CA GLY A 26 16.48 9.40 -17.24
C GLY A 26 16.24 9.39 -18.73
N ILE A 27 17.06 8.61 -19.43
CA ILE A 27 16.93 8.35 -20.86
C ILE A 27 16.33 6.95 -21.01
N TYR A 28 15.25 6.84 -21.79
CA TYR A 28 14.51 5.60 -21.97
C TYR A 28 14.53 5.20 -23.45
N ASN A 29 14.84 3.94 -23.71
CA ASN A 29 14.72 3.39 -25.06
C ASN A 29 13.23 3.28 -25.44
N ARG A 30 12.89 3.48 -26.73
CA ARG A 30 11.52 3.37 -27.25
C ARG A 30 10.83 2.07 -26.83
N LYS A 31 11.54 0.93 -26.81
CA LYS A 31 10.99 -0.37 -26.36
C LYS A 31 10.47 -0.33 -24.92
N VAL A 32 11.19 0.37 -24.03
CA VAL A 32 10.80 0.54 -22.63
C VAL A 32 9.54 1.40 -22.52
N VAL A 33 9.51 2.51 -23.27
CA VAL A 33 8.35 3.43 -23.29
C VAL A 33 7.10 2.70 -23.79
N THR A 34 7.21 1.94 -24.90
CA THR A 34 6.09 1.16 -25.43
C THR A 34 5.58 0.12 -24.42
N ALA A 35 6.47 -0.58 -23.72
CA ALA A 35 6.07 -1.52 -22.68
C ALA A 35 5.32 -0.83 -21.53
N ILE A 36 5.82 0.32 -21.04
CA ILE A 36 5.15 1.11 -20.00
C ILE A 36 3.77 1.59 -20.48
N LEU A 37 3.65 2.05 -21.72
CA LEU A 37 2.38 2.52 -22.28
C LEU A 37 1.33 1.40 -22.42
N SER A 38 1.77 0.15 -22.57
CA SER A 38 0.88 -1.02 -22.61
C SER A 38 0.27 -1.39 -21.25
N MET A 39 0.82 -0.85 -20.15
CA MET A 39 0.30 -1.10 -18.80
C MET A 39 -1.05 -0.38 -18.61
N GLN A 40 -2.06 -1.16 -18.25
CA GLN A 40 -3.44 -0.67 -18.05
C GLN A 40 -3.73 -0.24 -16.60
N ASP A 41 -2.70 0.04 -15.82
CA ASP A 41 -2.86 0.42 -14.42
C ASP A 41 -3.59 1.77 -14.30
N SER A 42 -4.66 1.78 -13.50
CA SER A 42 -5.40 3.01 -13.18
C SER A 42 -4.55 4.02 -12.40
N VAL A 43 -3.68 3.54 -11.50
CA VAL A 43 -2.75 4.37 -10.73
C VAL A 43 -1.40 4.38 -11.42
N ARG A 44 -1.01 5.52 -11.98
CA ARG A 44 0.26 5.67 -12.70
C ARG A 44 1.33 6.32 -11.83
N TYR A 45 2.38 5.56 -11.52
CA TYR A 45 3.60 6.08 -10.91
C TYR A 45 4.81 5.62 -11.73
N PHE A 46 5.31 6.54 -12.56
CA PHE A 46 6.30 6.25 -13.60
C PHE A 46 7.59 5.55 -13.08
N PRO A 47 8.19 5.95 -11.94
CA PRO A 47 9.40 5.29 -11.45
C PRO A 47 9.20 3.81 -11.14
N THR A 48 8.08 3.46 -10.50
CA THR A 48 7.76 2.05 -10.20
C THR A 48 7.40 1.29 -11.47
N MET A 49 6.70 1.89 -12.42
CA MET A 49 6.43 1.27 -13.73
C MET A 49 7.73 0.98 -14.50
N ALA A 50 8.63 1.96 -14.56
CA ALA A 50 9.95 1.81 -15.17
C ALA A 50 10.81 0.76 -14.44
N GLN A 51 10.64 0.60 -13.13
CA GLN A 51 11.28 -0.47 -12.37
C GLN A 51 10.68 -1.84 -12.73
N TRP A 52 9.35 -1.94 -12.79
CA TRP A 52 8.60 -3.17 -12.99
C TRP A 52 8.81 -3.82 -14.35
N VAL A 53 8.90 -3.03 -15.43
CA VAL A 53 9.13 -3.54 -16.80
C VAL A 53 10.47 -4.29 -16.98
N GLY A 54 11.36 -4.26 -15.99
CA GLY A 54 12.46 -5.23 -15.88
C GLY A 54 13.61 -5.10 -16.87
N TYR A 55 13.60 -4.11 -17.77
CA TYR A 55 14.69 -3.86 -18.72
C TYR A 55 16.03 -3.55 -18.04
N ASN A 56 17.12 -3.66 -18.81
CA ASN A 56 18.47 -3.29 -18.37
C ASN A 56 18.53 -1.81 -17.98
N LYS A 57 19.12 -1.53 -16.82
CA LYS A 57 19.22 -0.19 -16.22
C LYS A 57 20.66 0.10 -15.85
N TYR A 58 21.04 1.37 -15.96
CA TYR A 58 22.30 1.88 -15.47
C TYR A 58 22.03 3.16 -14.68
N TYR A 59 22.67 3.29 -13.52
CA TYR A 59 22.55 4.45 -12.64
C TYR A 59 23.77 5.34 -12.84
N LEU A 60 23.55 6.57 -13.33
CA LEU A 60 24.61 7.56 -13.44
C LEU A 60 24.62 8.41 -12.16
N PRO A 61 25.69 8.38 -11.35
CA PRO A 61 25.78 9.23 -10.17
C PRO A 61 25.91 10.69 -10.61
N VAL A 62 24.92 11.50 -10.24
CA VAL A 62 24.92 12.94 -10.51
C VAL A 62 24.95 13.67 -9.16
N ARG A 63 25.87 14.63 -9.02
CA ARG A 63 25.87 15.55 -7.87
C ARG A 63 24.67 16.48 -8.01
N HIS A 64 23.69 16.31 -7.13
CA HIS A 64 22.59 17.25 -7.01
C HIS A 64 23.14 18.55 -6.41
N SER A 65 22.89 19.68 -7.06
CA SER A 65 23.18 20.98 -6.45
C SER A 65 22.18 21.24 -5.32
N GLU A 66 22.63 21.93 -4.28
CA GLU A 66 21.72 22.42 -3.25
C GLU A 66 20.75 23.42 -3.88
N ARG A 67 19.46 23.29 -3.55
CA ARG A 67 18.45 24.26 -3.99
C ARG A 67 18.74 25.60 -3.32
N LEU A 68 18.99 26.63 -4.13
CA LEU A 68 19.26 27.99 -3.67
C LEU A 68 18.00 28.69 -3.13
N GLU A 69 16.81 28.32 -3.65
CA GLU A 69 15.52 28.88 -3.21
C GLU A 69 14.38 27.84 -3.24
N GLY A 70 13.39 28.05 -2.37
CA GLY A 70 12.16 27.26 -2.30
C GLY A 70 12.07 26.39 -1.05
N ALA A 71 11.00 26.58 -0.26
CA ALA A 71 10.69 25.66 0.84
C ALA A 71 10.28 24.29 0.27
N SER A 72 10.76 23.22 0.91
CA SER A 72 10.28 21.86 0.62
C SER A 72 8.75 21.81 0.68
N SER A 73 8.09 21.56 -0.46
CA SER A 73 6.62 21.39 -0.55
C SER A 73 6.11 20.11 0.16
N TYR A 74 7.05 19.33 0.68
CA TYR A 74 6.84 18.09 1.40
C TYR A 74 6.73 18.35 2.91
N SER A 75 5.50 18.57 3.38
CA SER A 75 5.19 18.42 4.80
C SER A 75 5.19 16.94 5.17
N MET A 76 5.60 16.59 6.39
CA MET A 76 5.59 15.20 6.89
C MET A 76 4.21 14.53 6.71
N ARG A 77 3.12 15.28 6.84
CA ARG A 77 1.75 14.79 6.61
C ARG A 77 1.49 14.42 5.14
N ARG A 78 1.99 15.21 4.19
CA ARG A 78 1.88 14.90 2.75
C ARG A 78 2.71 13.68 2.38
N LEU A 79 3.90 13.51 2.97
CA LEU A 79 4.70 12.30 2.80
C LEU A 79 4.01 11.05 3.35
N LEU A 80 3.45 11.13 4.56
CA LEU A 80 2.70 10.03 5.17
C LEU A 80 1.52 9.61 4.29
N LYS A 81 0.74 10.59 3.80
CA LYS A 81 -0.38 10.33 2.90
C LYS A 81 0.08 9.69 1.59
N LEU A 82 1.10 10.25 0.93
CA LEU A 82 1.68 9.69 -0.30
C LEU A 82 2.20 8.26 -0.09
N ALA A 83 2.80 8.00 1.06
CA ALA A 83 3.28 6.69 1.45
C ALA A 83 2.14 5.68 1.60
N PHE A 84 1.09 6.02 2.35
CA PHE A 84 -0.09 5.17 2.48
C PHE A 84 -0.78 4.93 1.13
N ASP A 85 -0.95 5.98 0.32
CA ASP A 85 -1.57 5.87 -1.00
C ASP A 85 -0.77 4.90 -1.91
N ASN A 86 0.57 4.98 -1.89
CA ASN A 86 1.45 4.09 -2.65
C ASN A 86 1.47 2.66 -2.12
N ILE A 87 1.59 2.45 -0.80
CA ILE A 87 1.56 1.12 -0.17
C ILE A 87 0.28 0.40 -0.58
N ILE A 88 -0.86 1.07 -0.41
CA ILE A 88 -2.14 0.45 -0.73
C ILE A 88 -2.23 0.23 -2.25
N ALA A 89 -1.61 1.07 -3.09
CA ALA A 89 -1.79 1.04 -4.55
C ALA A 89 -0.98 -0.06 -5.23
N PHE A 90 0.20 -0.34 -4.69
CA PHE A 90 1.17 -1.23 -5.31
C PHE A 90 1.51 -2.45 -4.47
N SER A 91 0.94 -2.60 -3.27
CA SER A 91 1.25 -3.72 -2.36
C SER A 91 -0.03 -4.34 -1.78
N ASP A 92 -0.11 -5.65 -1.90
CA ASP A 92 -1.10 -6.52 -1.25
C ASP A 92 -0.62 -6.99 0.15
N LYS A 93 0.57 -6.55 0.59
CA LYS A 93 1.10 -6.89 1.92
C LYS A 93 0.21 -6.48 3.09
N PRO A 94 -0.34 -5.25 3.15
CA PRO A 94 -1.23 -4.88 4.25
C PRO A 94 -2.39 -5.87 4.40
N LEU A 95 -3.00 -6.25 3.29
CA LEU A 95 -4.05 -7.27 3.25
C LEU A 95 -3.55 -8.62 3.78
N ARG A 96 -2.40 -9.11 3.28
CA ARG A 96 -1.81 -10.38 3.74
C ARG A 96 -1.45 -10.38 5.23
N LEU A 97 -0.96 -9.25 5.76
CA LEU A 97 -0.61 -9.11 7.17
C LEU A 97 -1.85 -9.19 8.05
N VAL A 98 -2.93 -8.56 7.62
CA VAL A 98 -4.23 -8.58 8.28
C VAL A 98 -4.82 -9.99 8.29
N VAL A 99 -4.75 -10.72 7.18
CA VAL A 99 -5.17 -12.13 7.11
C VAL A 99 -4.35 -13.00 8.08
N LYS A 100 -3.02 -12.86 8.10
CA LYS A 100 -2.15 -13.59 9.03
C LYS A 100 -2.50 -13.28 10.49
N PHE A 101 -2.75 -12.02 10.81
CA PHE A 101 -3.14 -11.61 12.15
C PHE A 101 -4.49 -12.23 12.57
N GLY A 102 -5.45 -12.27 11.65
CA GLY A 102 -6.73 -12.96 11.85
C GLY A 102 -6.57 -14.46 12.12
N PHE A 103 -5.69 -15.15 11.39
CA PHE A 103 -5.38 -16.56 11.65
C PHE A 103 -4.77 -16.80 13.04
N ILE A 104 -3.81 -15.96 13.45
CA ILE A 104 -3.18 -16.06 14.78
C ILE A 104 -4.21 -15.85 15.89
N LEU A 105 -5.08 -14.84 15.74
CA LEU A 105 -6.14 -14.57 16.71
C LEU A 105 -7.16 -15.71 16.79
N SER A 106 -7.56 -16.28 15.65
CA SER A 106 -8.48 -17.42 15.61
C SER A 106 -7.87 -18.66 16.24
N PHE A 107 -6.56 -18.88 16.08
CA PHE A 107 -5.86 -19.98 16.73
C PHE A 107 -5.81 -19.76 18.25
N LEU A 108 -5.45 -18.55 18.69
CA LEU A 108 -5.38 -18.21 20.12
C LEU A 108 -6.75 -18.28 20.79
N SER A 109 -7.82 -17.83 20.12
CA SER A 109 -9.18 -17.93 20.65
C SER A 109 -9.62 -19.39 20.80
N LEU A 110 -9.23 -20.27 19.89
CA LEU A 110 -9.50 -21.70 19.99
C LEU A 110 -8.76 -22.35 21.17
N CYS A 111 -7.49 -22.01 21.38
CA CYS A 111 -6.75 -22.46 22.56
C CYS A 111 -7.41 -21.99 23.87
N ILE A 112 -7.76 -20.70 23.97
CA ILE A 112 -8.42 -20.13 25.15
C ILE A 112 -9.79 -20.76 25.38
N ALA A 113 -10.59 -20.92 24.32
CA ALA A 113 -11.90 -21.57 24.41
C ALA A 113 -11.78 -23.02 24.89
N SER A 114 -10.79 -23.78 24.38
CA SER A 114 -10.54 -25.15 24.82
C SER A 114 -10.16 -25.24 26.31
N TYR A 115 -9.34 -24.30 26.79
CA TYR A 115 -8.96 -24.21 28.20
C TYR A 115 -10.16 -23.94 29.11
N PHE A 116 -11.01 -22.97 28.76
CA PHE A 116 -12.22 -22.67 29.52
C PHE A 116 -13.25 -23.80 29.46
N LEU A 117 -13.35 -24.51 28.33
CA LEU A 117 -14.23 -25.68 28.18
C LEU A 117 -13.82 -26.82 29.12
N VAL A 118 -12.51 -27.11 29.23
CA VAL A 118 -12.00 -28.10 30.19
C VAL A 118 -12.29 -27.68 31.64
N ARG A 119 -12.06 -26.41 31.99
CA ARG A 119 -12.34 -25.87 33.33
C ARG A 119 -13.84 -25.88 33.66
N TYR A 120 -14.70 -25.66 32.67
CA TYR A 120 -16.15 -25.80 32.82
C TYR A 120 -16.55 -27.25 33.13
N MET A 121 -16.00 -28.24 32.41
CA MET A 121 -16.29 -29.65 32.66
C MET A 121 -15.80 -30.14 34.04
N LEU A 122 -14.77 -29.50 34.59
CA LEU A 122 -14.25 -29.76 35.94
C LEU A 122 -15.07 -29.09 37.06
N GLY A 123 -16.08 -28.28 36.72
CA GLY A 123 -16.94 -27.61 37.69
C GLY A 123 -16.33 -26.37 38.37
N ASP A 124 -15.20 -25.86 37.87
CA ASP A 124 -14.41 -24.77 38.48
C ASP A 124 -14.95 -23.36 38.21
N ILE A 125 -16.01 -23.21 37.40
CA ILE A 125 -16.49 -21.90 36.95
C ILE A 125 -17.73 -21.48 37.74
N ASN A 126 -17.48 -20.70 38.79
CA ASN A 126 -18.47 -19.90 39.50
C ASN A 126 -18.24 -18.43 39.10
N VAL A 127 -19.29 -17.67 38.77
CA VAL A 127 -19.34 -16.19 38.63
C VAL A 127 -19.44 -15.58 37.22
N ILE A 128 -20.19 -14.46 37.20
CA ILE A 128 -20.71 -13.62 36.12
C ILE A 128 -19.60 -12.92 35.30
N GLY A 129 -19.65 -13.09 33.98
CA GLY A 129 -18.68 -12.58 33.00
C GLY A 129 -19.12 -11.38 32.16
N PHE A 130 -20.08 -10.57 32.62
CA PHE A 130 -20.68 -9.52 31.79
C PHE A 130 -19.67 -8.48 31.25
N ALA A 131 -18.74 -8.02 32.08
CA ALA A 131 -17.74 -7.04 31.68
C ALA A 131 -16.75 -7.59 30.64
N SER A 132 -16.25 -8.82 30.83
CA SER A 132 -15.37 -9.46 29.85
C SER A 132 -16.11 -9.77 28.54
N LEU A 133 -17.41 -10.10 28.62
CA LEU A 133 -18.26 -10.36 27.46
C LEU A 133 -18.50 -9.09 26.64
N ILE A 134 -18.86 -7.97 27.28
CA ILE A 134 -19.03 -6.68 26.58
C ILE A 134 -17.73 -6.21 25.94
N VAL A 135 -16.62 -6.25 26.68
CA VAL A 135 -15.31 -5.84 26.15
C VAL A 135 -14.89 -6.73 24.98
N SER A 136 -15.13 -8.04 25.06
CA SER A 136 -14.84 -8.98 23.97
C SER A 136 -15.69 -8.70 22.73
N ILE A 137 -16.99 -8.45 22.91
CA ILE A 137 -17.90 -8.13 21.79
C ILE A 137 -17.49 -6.81 21.12
N TRP A 138 -17.25 -5.75 21.89
CA TRP A 138 -16.84 -4.45 21.35
C TRP A 138 -15.50 -4.53 20.63
N PHE A 139 -14.53 -5.23 21.22
CA PHE A 139 -13.22 -5.45 20.60
C PHE A 139 -13.35 -6.25 19.29
N LEU A 140 -14.08 -7.37 19.30
CA LEU A 140 -14.31 -8.20 18.13
C LEU A 140 -15.05 -7.42 17.03
N SER A 141 -16.05 -6.63 17.41
CA SER A 141 -16.83 -5.82 16.47
C SER A 141 -15.98 -4.71 15.85
N GLY A 142 -15.19 -4.00 16.64
CA GLY A 142 -14.24 -2.99 16.15
C GLY A 142 -13.19 -3.61 15.21
N MET A 143 -12.70 -4.80 15.54
CA MET A 143 -11.79 -5.54 14.69
C MET A 143 -12.44 -5.95 13.36
N ILE A 144 -13.66 -6.50 13.38
CA ILE A 144 -14.41 -6.85 12.15
C ILE A 144 -14.60 -5.62 11.27
N VAL A 145 -15.02 -4.48 11.84
CA VAL A 145 -15.18 -3.22 11.09
C VAL A 145 -13.86 -2.76 10.49
N MET A 146 -12.74 -2.87 11.22
CA MET A 146 -11.41 -2.56 10.70
C MET A 146 -11.03 -3.49 9.52
N LEU A 147 -11.26 -4.80 9.65
CA LEU A 147 -11.01 -5.80 8.60
C LEU A 147 -11.82 -5.48 7.34
N ILE A 148 -13.11 -5.20 7.50
CA ILE A 148 -14.00 -4.82 6.39
C ILE A 148 -13.54 -3.52 5.75
N GLY A 149 -13.10 -2.53 6.55
CA GLY A 149 -12.55 -1.28 6.05
C GLY A 149 -11.32 -1.50 5.15
N ILE A 150 -10.40 -2.37 5.58
CA ILE A 150 -9.23 -2.75 4.77
C ILE A 150 -9.67 -3.42 3.48
N VAL A 151 -10.57 -4.41 3.53
CA VAL A 151 -11.12 -5.07 2.34
C VAL A 151 -11.78 -4.05 1.40
N GLY A 152 -12.57 -3.12 1.95
CA GLY A 152 -13.24 -2.05 1.19
C GLY A 152 -12.26 -1.15 0.44
N ILE A 153 -11.11 -0.83 1.03
CA ILE A 153 -10.04 -0.06 0.36
C ILE A 153 -9.51 -0.82 -0.87
N TYR A 154 -9.28 -2.13 -0.75
CA TYR A 154 -8.80 -2.96 -1.87
C TYR A 154 -9.89 -3.18 -2.93
N ILE A 155 -11.15 -3.40 -2.53
CA ILE A 155 -12.29 -3.46 -3.45
C ILE A 155 -12.43 -2.13 -4.22
N GLY A 156 -12.25 -0.98 -3.55
CA GLY A 156 -12.26 0.33 -4.20
C GLY A 156 -11.21 0.43 -5.31
N LYS A 157 -10.02 -0.15 -5.11
CA LYS A 157 -8.98 -0.23 -6.14
C LYS A 157 -9.32 -1.14 -7.30
N VAL A 158 -9.89 -2.30 -7.02
CA VAL A 158 -10.41 -3.17 -8.08
C VAL A 158 -11.48 -2.43 -8.87
N PHE A 159 -12.40 -1.76 -8.18
CA PHE A 159 -13.45 -0.95 -8.80
C PHE A 159 -12.87 0.15 -9.71
N ASP A 160 -11.87 0.90 -9.26
CA ASP A 160 -11.22 1.92 -10.08
C ASP A 160 -10.52 1.36 -11.32
N ASN A 161 -9.89 0.17 -11.22
CA ASN A 161 -9.35 -0.53 -12.39
C ASN A 161 -10.45 -1.01 -13.35
N THR A 162 -11.59 -1.50 -12.83
CA THR A 162 -12.69 -1.99 -13.68
C THR A 162 -13.42 -0.87 -14.44
N LYS A 163 -13.41 0.37 -13.93
CA LYS A 163 -14.02 1.52 -14.61
C LYS A 163 -13.40 1.81 -15.97
N LYS A 164 -12.13 1.44 -16.18
CA LYS A 164 -11.37 1.70 -17.42
C LYS A 164 -11.47 3.15 -17.91
N ARG A 165 -11.51 4.12 -16.99
CA ARG A 165 -11.54 5.54 -17.35
C ARG A 165 -10.19 5.94 -17.94
N PRO A 166 -10.17 6.75 -19.01
CA PRO A 166 -8.92 7.28 -19.54
C PRO A 166 -8.24 8.16 -18.48
N VAL A 167 -6.91 8.08 -18.41
CA VAL A 167 -6.10 8.79 -17.40
C VAL A 167 -6.20 10.31 -17.56
N PHE A 168 -6.36 10.77 -18.80
CA PHE A 168 -6.56 12.17 -19.15
C PHE A 168 -7.41 12.26 -20.41
N ILE A 169 -8.01 13.42 -20.62
CA ILE A 169 -8.71 13.76 -21.85
C ILE A 169 -7.94 14.93 -22.46
N ILE A 170 -7.57 14.79 -23.73
CA ILE A 170 -6.88 15.84 -24.46
C ILE A 170 -7.91 16.91 -24.81
N LYS A 171 -7.65 18.15 -24.39
CA LYS A 171 -8.52 19.29 -24.71
C LYS A 171 -8.19 19.88 -26.09
N GLU A 172 -6.92 19.97 -26.42
CA GLU A 172 -6.40 20.59 -27.64
C GLU A 172 -5.04 20.00 -27.99
N GLU A 173 -4.77 19.81 -29.27
CA GLU A 173 -3.48 19.36 -29.81
C GLU A 173 -2.91 20.46 -30.72
N LEU A 174 -1.67 20.88 -30.47
CA LEU A 174 -1.00 21.90 -31.27
C LEU A 174 0.34 21.34 -31.75
N ASN A 175 0.62 21.47 -33.06
CA ASN A 175 1.88 21.09 -33.70
C ASN A 175 2.30 19.62 -33.51
N ILE A 176 1.33 18.70 -33.40
CA ILE A 176 1.60 17.26 -33.37
C ILE A 176 1.51 16.74 -34.81
N CYS A 177 2.63 16.29 -35.38
CA CYS A 177 2.58 15.49 -36.60
C CYS A 177 1.94 14.15 -36.26
N GLN A 178 0.69 13.94 -36.67
CA GLN A 178 0.06 12.62 -36.58
C GLN A 178 0.88 11.65 -37.42
N SER A 179 1.58 10.71 -36.78
CA SER A 179 2.10 9.55 -37.50
C SER A 179 0.88 8.70 -37.84
N ASN A 180 0.42 8.78 -39.09
CA ASN A 180 -0.50 7.80 -39.64
C ASN A 180 0.16 6.42 -39.50
N ASP A 181 -0.35 5.61 -38.57
CA ASP A 181 -0.26 4.15 -38.65
C ASP A 181 -1.42 3.66 -39.53
#